data_AF-A0A0C2GMG8-F1
#
_entry.id   AF-A0A0C2GMG8-F1
#
_cell.length_a   1.000
_cell.length_b   1.000
_cell.length_c   1.000
_cell.angle_alpha   90.00
_cell.angle_beta   90.00
_cell.angle_gamma   90.00
#
_symmetry.space_group_name_H-M   'P 1'
#
loop_
_entity.id
_entity.type
_entity.pdbx_description
1 polymer ?
#
loop_
_entity_poly.entity_id
_entity_poly.type
_entity_poly.pdbx_seq_one_letter_code
_entity_poly.pdbx_strand_id
1 'polypeptide(L)' 'MGLDVGPKSQELFAEAVARAKTIVWNGPPGVFEFEKFSHGTKALMDAVVKATASGAVTIIGTFNERFHAELLVKQLVKWF' A
#
# COMPACT_ATOMS: atom_id res chain seq x y z
N MET A 1 20.22 0.05 -7.57
CA MET A 1 18.85 0.56 -7.81
C MET A 1 18.03 0.30 -6.55
N GLY A 2 17.19 1.24 -6.11
CA GLY A 2 16.25 1.02 -5.00
C GLY A 2 14.93 0.47 -5.54
N LEU A 3 14.51 -0.72 -5.11
CA LEU A 3 13.37 -1.46 -5.66
C LEU A 3 12.21 -1.66 -4.66
N ASP A 4 12.46 -1.38 -3.38
CA ASP A 4 11.47 -1.36 -2.31
C ASP A 4 11.93 -0.40 -1.21
N VAL A 5 11.00 0.02 -0.36
CA VAL A 5 11.28 0.89 0.78
C VAL A 5 11.77 0.08 1.99
N GLY A 6 12.84 0.59 2.61
CA GLY A 6 13.42 -0.03 3.81
C GLY A 6 12.56 0.16 5.07
N PRO A 7 12.87 -0.57 6.16
CA PRO A 7 12.08 -0.58 7.40
C PRO A 7 11.82 0.81 7.98
N LYS A 8 12.81 1.71 7.92
CA LYS A 8 12.64 3.05 8.49
C LYS A 8 11.59 3.88 7.73
N SER A 9 11.53 3.74 6.41
CA SER A 9 10.50 4.40 5.60
C SER A 9 9.12 3.81 5.88
N GLN A 10 9.02 2.50 6.13
CA GLN A 10 7.77 1.84 6.49
C GLN A 10 7.20 2.40 7.81
N GLU A 11 8.06 2.62 8.81
CA GLU A 11 7.66 3.27 10.08
C GLU A 11 7.10 4.68 9.84
N LEU A 12 7.83 5.50 9.07
CA LEU A 12 7.42 6.88 8.77
C LEU A 12 6.08 6.93 8.02
N PHE A 13 5.86 5.98 7.10
CA PHE A 13 4.60 5.86 6.39
C PHE A 13 3.46 5.44 7.31
N ALA A 14 3.67 4.45 8.18
CA ALA A 14 2.67 4.01 9.14
C ALA A 14 2.24 5.14 10.09
N GLU A 15 3.19 5.95 10.56
CA GLU A 15 2.90 7.13 11.38
C GLU A 15 2.10 8.19 10.63
N ALA A 16 2.42 8.44 9.37
CA ALA A 16 1.68 9.39 8.54
C ALA A 16 0.24 8.91 8.30
N VAL A 17 0.07 7.63 7.97
CA VAL A 17 -1.22 6.97 7.75
C VAL A 17 -2.07 6.98 9.02
N ALA A 18 -1.49 6.70 10.18
CA ALA A 18 -2.21 6.66 11.45
C ALA A 18 -2.84 8.01 11.85
N ARG A 19 -2.27 9.13 11.36
CA ARG A 19 -2.81 10.49 11.61
C ARG A 19 -3.83 10.93 10.56
N ALA A 20 -3.97 10.20 9.46
CA ALA A 20 -4.82 10.59 8.35
C ALA A 20 -6.30 10.26 8.62
N LYS A 21 -7.18 11.20 8.31
CA LYS A 21 -8.65 10.98 8.29
C LYS A 21 -9.15 10.56 6.92
N THR A 22 -8.41 10.93 5.88
CA THR A 22 -8.66 10.56 4.49
C THR A 22 -7.33 10.17 3.84
N ILE A 23 -7.29 9.01 3.19
CA ILE A 23 -6.11 8.46 2.54
C ILE A 23 -6.44 8.30 1.06
N VAL A 24 -5.63 8.90 0.20
CA VAL A 24 -5.68 8.65 -1.26
C VAL A 24 -4.33 8.04 -1.63
N TRP A 25 -4.34 6.77 -2.03
CA TRP A 25 -3.12 6.05 -2.37
C TRP A 25 -3.16 5.63 -3.84
N ASN A 26 -2.24 6.16 -4.64
CA ASN A 26 -2.07 5.78 -6.04
C ASN A 26 -0.60 5.41 -6.29
N GLY A 27 -0.33 4.11 -6.43
CA GLY A 27 1.00 3.59 -6.75
C GLY A 27 1.76 2.97 -5.56
N PRO A 28 2.21 1.71 -5.65
CA PRO A 28 2.92 1.04 -4.57
C PRO A 28 4.35 1.60 -4.37
N PRO A 29 4.89 1.58 -3.13
CA PRO A 29 6.23 2.09 -2.82
C PRO A 29 7.39 1.17 -3.26
N GLY A 30 7.09 0.00 -3.81
CA GLY A 30 8.07 -0.97 -4.32
C GLY A 30 7.53 -1.77 -5.50
N VAL A 31 8.40 -2.54 -6.14
CA VAL A 31 8.05 -3.44 -7.26
C VAL A 31 7.42 -4.72 -6.71
N PHE A 32 6.21 -4.58 -6.16
CA PHE A 32 5.50 -5.57 -5.38
C PHE A 32 5.18 -6.87 -6.13
N GLU A 33 5.25 -6.88 -7.47
CA GLU A 33 5.12 -8.08 -8.29
C GLU A 33 6.21 -9.13 -8.00
N PHE A 34 7.34 -8.71 -7.44
CA PHE A 34 8.39 -9.60 -6.94
C PHE A 34 8.33 -9.68 -5.42
N GLU A 35 8.23 -10.90 -4.89
CA GLU A 35 8.09 -11.14 -3.44
C GLU A 35 9.17 -10.44 -2.61
N LYS A 36 10.42 -10.44 -3.10
CA LYS A 36 11.58 -9.78 -2.47
C LYS A 36 11.44 -8.26 -2.31
N PHE A 37 10.54 -7.63 -3.06
CA PHE A 37 10.32 -6.18 -3.11
C PHE A 37 8.87 -5.79 -2.76
N SER A 38 8.12 -6.72 -2.16
CA SER A 38 6.72 -6.53 -1.79
C SER A 38 6.53 -6.08 -0.33
N HIS A 39 7.58 -6.17 0.50
CA HIS A 39 7.50 -5.94 1.93
C HIS A 39 7.06 -4.51 2.27
N GLY A 40 7.63 -3.50 1.61
CA GLY A 40 7.25 -2.11 1.86
C GLY A 40 5.82 -1.80 1.45
N THR A 41 5.36 -2.37 0.34
CA THR A 41 3.98 -2.24 -0.13
C THR A 41 2.99 -2.88 0.83
N LYS A 42 3.32 -4.08 1.34
CA LYS A 42 2.50 -4.78 2.32
C LYS A 42 2.42 -4.02 3.65
N ALA A 43 3.55 -3.54 4.17
CA ALA A 43 3.59 -2.77 5.41
C ALA A 43 2.75 -1.48 5.32
N LEU A 44 2.81 -0.79 4.18
CA LEU A 44 1.95 0.38 3.93
C LEU A 44 0.47 -0.01 3.88
N MET A 45 0.12 -1.10 3.20
CA MET A 45 -1.25 -1.58 3.13
C MET A 45 -1.80 -1.94 4.52
N ASP A 46 -1.04 -2.66 5.35
CA ASP A 46 -1.42 -3.01 6.71
C ASP A 46 -1.74 -1.76 7.56
N ALA A 47 -0.94 -0.70 7.42
CA ALA A 47 -1.19 0.58 8.09
C ALA A 47 -2.50 1.25 7.58
N VAL A 48 -2.74 1.23 6.28
CA VAL A 48 -3.94 1.81 5.65
C VAL A 48 -5.20 1.05 6.06
N VAL A 49 -5.15 -0.29 6.11
CA VAL A 49 -6.25 -1.13 6.59
C VAL A 49 -6.58 -0.78 8.05
N LYS A 50 -5.55 -0.65 8.91
CA LYS A 50 -5.75 -0.27 10.31
C LYS A 50 -6.37 1.13 10.45
N ALA A 51 -5.94 2.10 9.66
CA ALA A 51 -6.52 3.45 9.68
C ALA A 51 -7.98 3.45 9.21
N THR A 52 -8.29 2.67 8.16
CA THR A 52 -9.66 2.49 7.65
C THR A 52 -10.56 1.86 8.69
N ALA A 53 -10.10 0.80 9.36
CA ALA A 53 -10.81 0.16 10.47
C ALA A 53 -11.04 1.12 11.66
N SER A 54 -10.19 2.13 11.81
CA SER A 54 -10.32 3.18 12.82
C SER A 54 -11.21 4.36 12.38
N GLY A 55 -11.83 4.27 11.20
CA GLY A 55 -12.78 5.27 10.67
C GLY A 55 -12.22 6.24 9.64
N ALA A 56 -10.98 6.06 9.15
CA ALA A 56 -10.46 6.85 8.05
C ALA A 56 -11.14 6.46 6.72
N VAL A 57 -11.37 7.44 5.84
CA VAL A 57 -11.84 7.20 4.47
C VAL A 57 -10.64 6.88 3.60
N THR A 58 -10.64 5.74 2.91
CA THR A 58 -9.50 5.31 2.08
C THR A 58 -9.94 5.14 0.62
N ILE A 59 -9.19 5.72 -0.30
CA ILE A 59 -9.34 5.60 -1.74
C ILE A 59 -8.03 5.07 -2.31
N ILE A 60 -8.08 3.92 -2.97
CA ILE A 60 -6.91 3.33 -3.65
C ILE A 60 -7.11 3.48 -5.16
N GLY A 61 -6.21 4.22 -5.80
CA GLY A 61 -6.15 4.39 -7.24
C GLY A 61 -5.10 3.47 -7.88
N THR A 62 -5.36 3.07 -9.12
CA THR A 62 -4.41 2.34 -9.96
C THR A 62 -3.99 3.22 -11.13
N PHE A 63 -2.71 3.21 -11.50
CA PHE A 63 -2.20 3.93 -12.69
C PHE A 63 -1.97 3.01 -13.89
N ASN A 64 -1.96 1.68 -13.69
CA ASN A 64 -1.57 0.76 -14.76
C ASN A 64 -2.76 0.24 -15.56
N GLU A 65 -2.45 -0.03 -16.83
CA GLU A 65 -3.33 -0.62 -17.85
C GLU A 65 -4.12 -1.79 -17.29
N ARG A 66 -5.36 -1.98 -17.78
CA ARG A 66 -6.43 -2.85 -17.28
C ARG A 66 -6.01 -4.20 -16.66
N PHE A 67 -4.92 -4.79 -17.13
CA PHE A 67 -4.33 -6.04 -16.63
C PHE A 67 -3.68 -5.94 -15.23
N HIS A 68 -3.02 -4.83 -14.91
CA HIS A 68 -2.36 -4.64 -13.61
C HIS A 68 -3.34 -4.20 -12.52
N ALA A 69 -4.40 -3.48 -12.90
CA ALA A 69 -5.49 -3.14 -11.98
C ALA A 69 -6.14 -4.41 -11.40
N GLU A 70 -6.40 -5.43 -12.23
CA GLU A 70 -6.90 -6.71 -11.75
C GLU A 70 -5.90 -7.45 -10.87
N LEU A 71 -4.62 -7.43 -11.20
CA LEU A 71 -3.58 -8.05 -10.38
C LEU A 71 -3.50 -7.38 -9.01
N LEU A 72 -3.56 -6.05 -8.97
CA LEU A 72 -3.61 -5.27 -7.74
C LEU A 72 -4.85 -5.66 -6.94
N VAL A 73 -6.05 -5.62 -7.53
CA VAL A 73 -7.30 -6.02 -6.85
C VAL A 73 -7.22 -7.47 -6.35
N LYS A 74 -6.72 -8.42 -7.15
CA LYS A 74 -6.57 -9.82 -6.74
C LYS A 74 -5.56 -10.00 -5.61
N GLN A 75 -4.47 -9.22 -5.58
CA GLN A 75 -3.48 -9.27 -4.50
C GLN A 75 -4.00 -8.58 -3.24
N LEU A 76 -4.71 -7.46 -3.38
CA LEU A 76 -5.35 -6.78 -2.26
C LEU A 76 -6.43 -7.67 -1.64
N VAL A 77 -7.29 -8.30 -2.44
CA VAL A 77 -8.31 -9.24 -1.97
C VAL A 77 -7.70 -10.47 -1.29
N LYS A 78 -6.46 -10.87 -1.62
CA LYS A 78 -5.76 -11.93 -0.87
C LYS A 78 -5.26 -11.47 0.50
N TRP A 79 -5.16 -10.17 0.73
CA TRP A 79 -4.65 -9.56 1.95
C TRP A 79 -5.77 -8.95 2.83
N PHE A 80 -7.00 -8.90 2.31
CA PHE A 80 -8.24 -8.74 3.07
C PHE A 80 -8.80 -10.11 3.47
#